data_AF-A0AA42Z5U2-F1
#
_entry.id   AF-A0AA42Z5U2-F1
#
_cell.length_a   1.000
_cell.length_b   1.000
_cell.length_c   1.000
_cell.angle_alpha   90.00
_cell.angle_beta   90.00
_cell.angle_gamma   90.00
#
_symmetry.space_group_name_H-M   'P 1'
#
loop_
_entity.id
_entity.type
_entity.pdbx_description
1 polymer ?
#
loop_
_entity_poly.entity_id
_entity_poly.type
_entity_poly.pdbx_seq_one_letter_code
_entity_poly.pdbx_strand_id
1 'polypeptide(L)'
;MNCPGCHGRAIGFWRWSVGLNAFRYTCESCGAGLKASPALWVGFVVTILASFLGLIPFSAGIERLVTSENGAWAWIMTGLGIMLFFVFTGGIVIYWLCGYRLRREKDDAF
;
A
#
# COMPACT_ATOMS: atom_id res chain seq x y z
N MET A 1 2.06 3.52 -13.62
CA MET A 1 0.81 2.75 -13.81
C MET A 1 0.02 3.26 -15.01
N ASN A 2 -0.33 2.37 -15.93
CA ASN A 2 -1.01 2.71 -17.19
C ASN A 2 -2.48 2.28 -17.16
N CYS A 3 -3.32 3.03 -17.88
CA CYS A 3 -4.73 2.71 -18.06
C CYS A 3 -4.87 1.58 -19.10
N PRO A 4 -5.58 0.48 -18.80
CA PRO A 4 -5.79 -0.61 -19.75
C PRO A 4 -6.69 -0.23 -20.95
N GLY A 5 -7.47 0.85 -20.84
CA GLY A 5 -8.37 1.29 -21.92
C GLY A 5 -7.73 2.25 -22.93
N CYS A 6 -6.88 3.17 -22.47
CA CYS A 6 -6.29 4.21 -23.35
C CYS A 6 -4.75 4.18 -23.37
N HIS A 7 -4.11 3.27 -22.63
CA HIS A 7 -2.66 3.15 -22.44
C HIS A 7 -1.94 4.39 -21.89
N GLY A 8 -2.63 5.50 -21.69
CA GLY A 8 -2.14 6.69 -21.02
C GLY A 8 -1.98 6.51 -19.51
N ARG A 9 -1.54 7.58 -18.83
CA ARG A 9 -1.36 7.58 -17.38
C ARG A 9 -2.72 7.44 -16.70
N ALA A 10 -2.88 6.37 -15.91
CA ALA A 10 -4.12 6.15 -15.16
C ALA A 10 -4.26 7.16 -14.02
N ILE A 11 -3.23 7.25 -13.18
CA ILE A 11 -3.17 8.08 -11.98
C ILE A 11 -1.69 8.31 -11.60
N GLY A 12 -1.36 9.47 -11.03
CA GLY A 12 -0.05 9.72 -10.42
C GLY A 12 0.15 8.99 -9.09
N PHE A 13 1.39 8.61 -8.75
CA PHE A 13 1.71 7.87 -7.51
C PHE A 13 1.17 8.55 -6.25
N TRP A 14 1.42 9.86 -6.09
CA TRP A 14 0.93 10.60 -4.92
C TRP A 14 -0.58 10.56 -4.79
N ARG A 15 -1.30 10.69 -5.90
CA ARG A 15 -2.76 10.64 -5.92
C ARG A 15 -3.29 9.23 -5.67
N TRP A 16 -2.55 8.22 -6.13
CA TRP A 16 -2.80 6.80 -5.89
C TRP A 16 -2.66 6.43 -4.42
N SER A 17 -1.65 6.95 -3.74
CA SER A 17 -1.41 6.73 -2.31
C SER A 17 -2.43 7.41 -1.39
N VAL A 18 -3.34 8.23 -1.93
CA VAL A 18 -4.35 8.93 -1.13
C VAL A 18 -5.59 8.07 -0.98
N GLY A 19 -5.79 7.55 0.23
CA GLY A 19 -7.02 6.89 0.65
C GLY A 19 -7.39 5.69 -0.23
N LEU A 20 -8.62 5.68 -0.75
CA LEU A 20 -9.17 4.57 -1.53
C LEU A 20 -8.84 4.64 -3.03
N ASN A 21 -8.09 5.66 -3.47
CA ASN A 21 -7.74 5.82 -4.88
C ASN A 21 -6.96 4.61 -5.40
N ALA A 22 -6.12 3.98 -4.56
CA ALA A 22 -5.41 2.75 -4.91
C ALA A 22 -6.35 1.61 -5.36
N PHE A 23 -7.59 1.57 -4.87
CA PHE A 23 -8.54 0.49 -5.13
C PHE A 23 -9.57 0.83 -6.19
N ARG A 24 -10.01 2.08 -6.26
CA ARG A 24 -11.02 2.56 -7.19
C ARG A 24 -10.65 3.98 -7.61
N TYR A 25 -10.58 4.21 -8.93
CA TYR A 25 -10.25 5.52 -9.45
C TYR A 25 -10.85 5.74 -10.84
N THR A 26 -10.78 6.97 -11.34
CA THR A 26 -11.18 7.33 -12.71
C THR A 26 -9.95 7.79 -13.46
N CYS A 27 -9.65 7.19 -14.61
CA CYS A 27 -8.45 7.50 -15.38
C CYS A 27 -8.37 8.99 -15.73
N GLU A 28 -7.23 9.65 -15.43
CA GLU A 28 -7.02 11.07 -15.74
C GLU A 28 -6.96 11.36 -17.25
N SER A 29 -6.59 10.36 -18.06
CA SER A 29 -6.42 10.53 -19.52
C SER A 29 -7.71 10.35 -20.31
N CYS A 30 -8.54 9.34 -19.97
CA CYS A 30 -9.72 8.98 -20.75
C CYS A 30 -11.04 8.97 -19.97
N GLY A 31 -11.02 9.25 -18.66
CA GLY A 31 -12.21 9.24 -17.83
C GLY A 31 -12.80 7.84 -17.56
N ALA A 32 -12.15 6.77 -17.99
CA ALA A 32 -12.63 5.41 -17.74
C ALA A 32 -12.59 5.06 -16.25
N GLY A 33 -13.64 4.39 -15.76
CA GLY A 33 -13.67 3.83 -14.42
C GLY A 33 -12.66 2.69 -14.27
N LEU A 34 -11.81 2.78 -13.26
CA LEU A 34 -10.77 1.81 -12.94
C LEU A 34 -11.05 1.14 -11.59
N LYS A 35 -10.73 -0.14 -11.49
CA LYS A 35 -10.80 -0.96 -10.28
C LYS A 35 -9.47 -1.69 -10.10
N ALA A 36 -9.00 -1.83 -8.86
CA ALA A 36 -7.78 -2.56 -8.55
C ALA A 36 -7.81 -3.96 -9.16
N SER A 37 -6.69 -4.37 -9.74
CA SER A 37 -6.50 -5.75 -10.15
C SER A 37 -6.40 -6.66 -8.93
N PRO A 38 -6.69 -7.97 -9.07
CA PRO A 38 -6.43 -8.94 -8.01
C PRO A 38 -4.98 -8.90 -7.54
N ALA A 39 -4.02 -8.67 -8.44
CA ALA A 39 -2.61 -8.52 -8.10
C ALA A 39 -2.35 -7.34 -7.16
N LEU A 40 -3.04 -6.21 -7.35
CA LEU A 40 -2.94 -5.05 -6.47
C LEU A 40 -3.46 -5.36 -5.07
N TRP A 41 -4.58 -6.09 -4.97
CA TRP A 41 -5.12 -6.56 -3.70
C TRP A 41 -4.16 -7.52 -2.98
N VAL A 42 -3.62 -8.50 -3.71
CA VAL A 42 -2.65 -9.45 -3.15
C VAL A 42 -1.40 -8.71 -2.68
N GLY A 43 -0.85 -7.81 -3.50
CA GLY A 43 0.31 -7.00 -3.12
C GLY A 43 0.07 -6.16 -1.87
N PHE A 44 -1.12 -5.56 -1.75
CA PHE A 44 -1.51 -4.79 -0.57
C PHE A 44 -1.55 -5.66 0.69
N VAL A 45 -2.19 -6.83 0.63
CA VAL A 45 -2.26 -7.78 1.75
C VAL A 45 -0.86 -8.27 2.13
N VAL A 46 -0.02 -8.63 1.16
CA VAL A 46 1.37 -9.06 1.39
C VAL A 46 2.19 -7.95 2.05
N THR A 47 2.02 -6.69 1.61
CA THR A 47 2.72 -5.53 2.20
C THR A 47 2.31 -5.31 3.66
N ILE A 48 1.03 -5.46 3.98
CA ILE A 48 0.54 -5.39 5.36
C ILE A 48 1.15 -6.51 6.19
N LEU A 49 1.09 -7.76 5.71
CA LEU A 49 1.67 -8.91 6.42
C LEU A 49 3.18 -8.73 6.64
N ALA A 50 3.92 -8.28 5.63
CA ALA A 50 5.35 -7.99 5.75
C ALA A 50 5.64 -6.91 6.80
N SER A 51 4.77 -5.89 6.90
CA SER A 51 4.90 -4.83 7.92
C SER A 51 4.77 -5.40 9.33
N PHE A 52 3.86 -6.35 9.55
CA PHE A 52 3.71 -7.03 10.85
C PHE A 52 4.85 -8.01 11.13
N LEU A 53 5.27 -8.79 10.13
CA LEU A 53 6.38 -9.73 10.27
C LEU A 53 7.70 -9.00 10.55
N GLY A 54 7.90 -7.82 9.97
CA GLY A 54 9.06 -6.96 10.23
C GLY A 54 9.17 -6.48 11.69
N LEU A 55 8.06 -6.48 12.44
CA LEU A 55 8.04 -6.11 13.86
C LEU A 55 8.42 -7.29 14.78
N ILE A 56 8.33 -8.54 14.32
CA ILE A 56 8.64 -9.75 15.11
C ILE A 56 10.12 -9.80 15.56
N PRO A 57 11.14 -9.62 14.69
CA PRO A 57 12.53 -9.62 15.17
C PRO A 57 12.81 -8.47 16.13
N PHE A 58 11.99 -7.41 16.08
CA PHE A 58 12.09 -6.28 16.99
C PHE A 58 11.48 -6.58 18.37
N SER A 59 10.55 -7.54 18.47
CA SER A 59 9.97 -7.97 19.76
C SER A 59 10.91 -8.81 20.61
N ALA A 60 11.82 -9.55 19.98
CA ALA A 60 12.81 -10.38 20.66
C ALA A 60 13.96 -9.59 21.34
N GLY A 61 14.17 -8.31 20.97
CA GLY A 61 15.17 -7.43 21.60
C GLY A 61 14.66 -6.58 22.77
N ILE A 62 13.38 -6.74 23.16
CA ILE A 62 12.62 -5.78 23.97
C ILE A 62 12.94 -5.81 25.47
N GLU A 63 13.39 -6.93 26.02
CA GLU A 63 13.53 -7.07 27.48
C GLU A 63 14.48 -6.04 28.11
N ARG A 64 15.41 -5.48 27.33
CA ARG A 64 16.40 -4.50 27.81
C ARG A 64 16.05 -3.04 27.53
N LEU A 65 15.07 -2.75 26.67
CA LEU A 65 14.73 -1.38 26.26
C LEU A 65 13.48 -0.83 26.97
N VAL A 66 12.55 -1.69 27.39
CA VAL A 66 11.29 -1.27 28.03
C VAL A 66 11.46 -0.79 29.48
N THR A 67 12.57 -1.13 30.14
CA THR A 67 12.86 -0.68 31.51
C THR A 67 13.31 0.78 31.61
N SER A 68 13.53 1.47 30.48
CA SER A 68 13.85 2.89 30.42
C SER A 68 12.69 3.67 29.78
N GLU A 69 12.26 4.77 30.41
CA GLU A 69 11.22 5.67 29.88
C GLU A 69 11.57 6.20 28.47
N ASN A 70 12.86 6.38 28.18
CA ASN A 70 13.36 6.75 26.85
C ASN A 70 13.37 5.57 25.86
N GLY A 71 13.51 4.34 26.34
CA GLY A 71 13.53 3.13 25.51
C GLY A 71 12.14 2.74 24.99
N ALA A 72 11.06 3.06 25.72
CA ALA A 72 9.69 2.88 25.24
C ALA A 72 9.38 3.78 24.02
N TRP A 73 9.75 5.07 24.07
CA TRP A 73 9.59 5.99 22.94
C TRP A 73 10.45 5.59 21.74
N ALA A 74 11.70 5.20 21.97
CA ALA A 74 12.58 4.71 20.91
C ALA A 74 11.99 3.47 20.22
N TRP A 75 11.36 2.57 20.98
CA TRP A 75 10.69 1.40 20.45
C TRP A 75 9.48 1.76 19.57
N ILE A 76 8.59 2.64 20.07
CA ILE A 76 7.42 3.11 19.30
C ILE A 76 7.87 3.76 17.99
N MET A 77 8.84 4.67 18.05
CA MET A 77 9.33 5.39 16.88
C MET A 77 10.01 4.46 15.87
N THR A 78 10.75 3.46 16.35
CA THR A 78 11.39 2.48 15.46
C THR A 78 10.36 1.55 14.82
N GLY A 79 9.38 1.05 15.60
CA GLY A 79 8.29 0.24 15.07
C GLY A 79 7.46 0.98 14.03
N LEU A 80 7.13 2.24 14.30
CA LEU A 80 6.46 3.12 13.34
C LEU A 80 7.31 3.33 12.08
N GLY A 81 8.61 3.56 12.23
CA GLY A 81 9.55 3.71 11.12
C GLY A 81 9.62 2.47 10.23
N ILE A 82 9.68 1.28 10.83
CA ILE A 82 9.66 -0.01 10.11
C ILE A 82 8.35 -0.19 9.36
N MET A 83 7.20 0.03 10.01
CA MET A 83 5.90 -0.06 9.33
C MET A 83 5.82 0.91 8.14
N LEU A 84 6.18 2.18 8.35
CA LEU A 84 6.13 3.19 7.30
C LEU A 84 7.06 2.82 6.14
N PHE A 85 8.24 2.27 6.42
CA PHE A 85 9.18 1.80 5.41
C PHE A 85 8.56 0.69 4.54
N PHE A 86 7.98 -0.34 5.14
CA PHE A 86 7.34 -1.43 4.39
C PHE A 86 6.12 -0.95 3.60
N VAL A 87 5.28 -0.10 4.19
CA VAL A 87 4.12 0.47 3.51
C VAL A 87 4.53 1.34 2.32
N PHE A 88 5.54 2.20 2.46
CA PHE A 88 6.01 3.05 1.36
C PHE A 88 6.68 2.23 0.25
N THR A 89 7.63 1.37 0.61
CA THR A 89 8.38 0.58 -0.38
C THR A 89 7.47 -0.43 -1.08
N GLY A 90 6.62 -1.14 -0.32
CA GLY A 90 5.59 -2.03 -0.86
C GLY A 90 4.60 -1.27 -1.75
N GLY A 91 4.14 -0.09 -1.33
CA GLY A 91 3.26 0.77 -2.12
C GLY A 91 3.87 1.19 -3.45
N ILE A 92 5.15 1.57 -3.48
CA ILE A 92 5.89 1.87 -4.71
C ILE A 92 5.93 0.64 -5.63
N VAL A 93 6.31 -0.52 -5.10
CA VAL A 93 6.38 -1.76 -5.88
C VAL A 93 5.01 -2.13 -6.45
N ILE A 94 3.95 -2.06 -5.64
CA ILE A 94 2.57 -2.32 -6.08
C ILE A 94 2.16 -1.32 -7.18
N TYR A 95 2.46 -0.04 -7.03
CA TYR A 95 2.11 0.97 -8.04
C TYR A 95 2.74 0.69 -9.41
N TRP A 96 3.98 0.19 -9.43
CA TRP A 96 4.70 -0.11 -10.67
C TRP A 96 4.33 -1.47 -11.27
N LEU A 97 4.13 -2.49 -10.44
CA LEU A 97 3.93 -3.87 -10.90
C LEU A 97 2.46 -4.27 -11.02
N CYS A 98 1.60 -3.74 -10.15
CA CYS A 98 0.21 -4.16 -10.06
C CYS A 98 -0.69 -3.08 -10.67
N GLY A 99 -1.11 -3.27 -11.93
CA GLY A 99 -1.97 -2.32 -12.65
C GLY A 99 -3.45 -2.31 -12.21
N TYR A 100 -4.25 -1.48 -12.89
CA TYR A 100 -5.71 -1.48 -12.78
C TYR A 100 -6.36 -2.38 -13.85
N ARG A 101 -7.62 -2.73 -13.61
CA ARG A 101 -8.54 -3.25 -14.62
C ARG A 101 -9.68 -2.25 -14.88
N LEU A 102 -10.31 -2.33 -16.05
CA LEU A 102 -11.51 -1.55 -16.34
C LEU A 102 -12.65 -1.99 -15.41
N ARG A 103 -13.35 -1.01 -14.83
CA ARG A 103 -14.56 -1.26 -14.05
C ARG A 103 -15.70 -1.59 -15.02
N ARG A 104 -16.35 -2.73 -14.81
CA ARG A 104 -17.61 -3.08 -15.51
C ARG A 104 -18.79 -2.72 -14.62
N GLU A 105 -19.92 -2.37 -15.22
CA GLU A 105 -21.16 -1.99 -14.51
C GLU A 105 -21.65 -3.09 -13.53
N LYS A 106 -21.37 -4.36 -13.83
CA LYS A 106 -21.66 -5.50 -12.94
C LYS A 106 -20.84 -5.53 -11.65
N ASP A 107 -19.74 -4.78 -11.57
CA ASP A 107 -18.83 -4.76 -10.42
C ASP A 107 -19.34 -3.87 -9.26
N ASP A 108 -20.43 -3.11 -9.46
CA ASP A 108 -21.04 -2.21 -8.48
C ASP A 108 -22.24 -2.86 -7.73
N ALA A 109 -22.55 -4.13 -8.01
CA ALA A 109 -23.59 -4.90 -7.31
C ALA A 109 -23.17 -5.44 -5.93
N PHE A 110 -22.02 -5.00 -5.40
CA PHE A 110 -21.47 -5.39 -4.10
C PHE A 110 -20.76 -4.21 -3.43
#